data_AF-A0A534UAU1-F1
#
_entry.id   AF-A0A534UAU1-F1
#
_cell.length_a   1.000
_cell.length_b   1.000
_cell.length_c   1.000
_cell.angle_alpha   90.00
_cell.angle_beta   90.00
_cell.angle_gamma   90.00
#
_symmetry.space_group_name_H-M   'P 1'
#
loop_
_entity.id
_entity.type
_entity.pdbx_description
1 polymer ?
#
loop_
_entity_poly.entity_id
_entity_poly.type
_entity_poly.pdbx_seq_one_letter_code
_entity_poly.pdbx_strand_id
1 'polypeptide(L)'
;MRLATVVVIAAAALGGRARAQCPSVCLPGGGPARTDCVIEWSGLPGMTASCVDGTGCDQDGVADGTCTFPLLACINVTGSADCTPGTLAGPPTVKPAKAPAAQALASALGALDPVGHGCTALGIAAPLKVGLPGIKTATSRLKATAVSGGLRDTDKLTLTCQPNPTPPSFSAAVLPILSAKCALPSCHSGPSPSGGQNLEPAHAYAESVGVASINLPHLMRVQPGSIKKSYLARKVLGQGIGPTSRMPQGCPAVIPPVPACLTDAEVFTILSWIQGGAANN
;
A
#
# COMPACT_ATOMS: atom_id res chain seq x y z
N MET A 1 -31.04 -48.81 15.00
CA MET A 1 -30.29 -47.54 14.99
C MET A 1 -28.85 -47.84 14.60
N ARG A 2 -28.43 -47.48 13.38
CA ARG A 2 -27.04 -47.68 12.92
C ARG A 2 -26.21 -46.48 13.35
N LEU A 3 -25.14 -46.71 14.12
CA LEU A 3 -24.15 -45.70 14.48
C LEU A 3 -23.32 -45.33 13.24
N ALA A 4 -23.22 -44.05 12.93
CA ALA A 4 -22.31 -43.52 11.91
C ALA A 4 -21.05 -42.97 12.59
N THR A 5 -19.91 -43.59 12.31
CA THR A 5 -18.60 -43.17 12.78
C THR A 5 -18.08 -42.02 11.90
N VAL A 6 -17.91 -40.83 12.49
CA VAL A 6 -17.31 -39.67 11.82
C VAL A 6 -15.79 -39.78 11.92
N VAL A 7 -15.11 -39.97 10.78
CA VAL A 7 -13.66 -39.93 10.68
C VAL A 7 -13.24 -38.47 10.47
N VAL A 8 -12.58 -37.90 11.47
CA VAL A 8 -11.97 -36.56 11.39
C VAL A 8 -10.59 -36.70 10.76
N ILE A 9 -10.45 -36.26 9.51
CA ILE A 9 -9.15 -36.18 8.83
C ILE A 9 -8.49 -34.87 9.25
N ALA A 10 -7.47 -34.95 10.10
CA ALA A 10 -6.61 -33.83 10.44
C ALA A 10 -5.71 -33.50 9.24
N ALA A 11 -6.00 -32.40 8.54
CA ALA A 11 -5.12 -31.86 7.52
C ALA A 11 -3.89 -31.22 8.20
N ALA A 12 -2.77 -31.93 8.19
CA ALA A 12 -1.49 -31.36 8.59
C ALA A 12 -1.07 -30.31 7.54
N ALA A 13 -1.15 -29.04 7.91
CA ALA A 13 -0.60 -27.95 7.10
C ALA A 13 0.93 -28.02 7.18
N LEU A 14 1.54 -28.70 6.20
CA LEU A 14 2.97 -28.63 5.96
C LEU A 14 3.29 -27.21 5.46
N GLY A 15 3.68 -26.33 6.38
CA GLY A 15 4.28 -25.04 6.07
C GLY A 15 5.67 -25.22 5.45
N GLY A 16 5.70 -25.74 4.22
CA GLY A 16 6.91 -25.76 3.41
C GLY A 16 7.27 -24.32 3.07
N ARG A 17 8.33 -23.79 3.68
CA ARG A 17 8.96 -22.54 3.23
C ARG A 17 9.48 -22.79 1.82
N ALA A 18 8.73 -22.39 0.80
CA ALA A 18 9.21 -22.40 -0.57
C ALA A 18 10.47 -21.53 -0.63
N ARG A 19 11.64 -22.16 -0.78
CA ARG A 19 12.91 -21.47 -1.05
C ARG A 19 12.87 -21.02 -2.50
N ALA A 20 12.43 -19.80 -2.76
CA ALA A 20 12.67 -19.19 -4.06
C ALA A 20 14.20 -19.05 -4.22
N GLN A 21 14.77 -19.78 -5.18
CA GLN A 21 16.15 -19.59 -5.61
C GLN A 21 16.22 -18.37 -6.54
N CYS A 22 17.34 -17.65 -6.57
CA CYS A 22 17.60 -16.58 -7.54
C CYS A 22 17.31 -17.09 -8.97
N PRO A 23 16.42 -16.45 -9.77
CA PRO A 23 16.20 -16.82 -11.16
C PRO A 23 17.42 -16.38 -12.01
N SER A 24 18.45 -17.23 -12.03
CA SER A 24 19.66 -17.27 -12.87
C SER A 24 20.66 -16.10 -12.82
N VAL A 25 20.29 -14.84 -12.57
CA VAL A 25 21.24 -13.76 -12.24
C VAL A 25 20.58 -12.77 -11.29
N CYS A 26 21.11 -12.68 -10.07
CA CYS A 26 20.72 -11.67 -9.10
C CYS A 26 21.59 -10.42 -9.28
N LEU A 27 21.01 -9.25 -9.00
CA LEU A 27 21.66 -7.95 -9.07
C LEU A 27 22.47 -7.75 -7.79
N PRO A 28 23.78 -7.51 -7.88
CA PRO A 28 24.68 -7.50 -6.72
C PRO A 28 24.50 -6.30 -5.77
N GLY A 29 23.48 -5.45 -5.96
CA GLY A 29 23.19 -4.37 -5.01
C GLY A 29 24.14 -3.15 -5.02
N GLY A 30 25.36 -3.38 -5.50
CA GLY A 30 26.45 -2.43 -5.67
C GLY A 30 27.36 -2.35 -4.45
N GLY A 31 28.64 -2.09 -4.66
CA GLY A 31 29.64 -2.17 -3.59
C GLY A 31 30.79 -3.06 -4.03
N PRO A 32 31.59 -3.59 -3.09
CA PRO A 32 32.67 -4.51 -3.41
C PRO A 32 32.12 -5.90 -3.78
N ALA A 33 32.44 -6.40 -4.98
CA ALA A 33 32.04 -7.74 -5.45
C ALA A 33 32.30 -8.91 -4.46
N ARG A 34 33.30 -8.77 -3.59
CA ARG A 34 33.64 -9.72 -2.52
C ARG A 34 32.62 -9.80 -1.37
N THR A 35 31.63 -8.91 -1.34
CA THR A 35 30.56 -8.89 -0.32
C THR A 35 29.16 -9.07 -0.91
N ASP A 36 28.99 -8.88 -2.22
CA ASP A 36 27.67 -8.84 -2.86
C ASP A 36 26.90 -10.17 -2.75
N CYS A 37 27.57 -11.31 -2.53
CA CYS A 37 26.89 -12.58 -2.29
C CYS A 37 26.11 -12.62 -0.96
N VAL A 38 26.31 -11.65 -0.06
CA VAL A 38 25.61 -11.63 1.23
C VAL A 38 24.16 -11.22 1.03
N ILE A 39 23.89 -10.22 0.19
CA ILE A 39 22.53 -9.85 -0.22
C ILE A 39 22.49 -9.39 -1.68
N GLU A 40 21.64 -10.04 -2.48
CA GLU A 40 21.41 -9.64 -3.88
C GLU A 40 19.92 -9.49 -4.18
N TRP A 41 19.60 -8.90 -5.33
CA TRP A 41 18.25 -8.46 -5.68
C TRP A 41 17.76 -9.07 -6.98
N SER A 42 16.46 -9.28 -7.13
CA SER A 42 15.86 -9.72 -8.39
C SER A 42 14.50 -9.08 -8.62
N GLY A 43 13.99 -9.23 -9.83
CA GLY A 43 12.68 -8.73 -10.26
C GLY A 43 12.61 -7.23 -10.53
N LEU A 44 13.70 -6.48 -10.32
CA LEU A 44 13.80 -5.07 -10.73
C LEU A 44 14.69 -4.91 -11.96
N PRO A 45 14.49 -3.84 -12.77
CA PRO A 45 15.40 -3.50 -13.86
C PRO A 45 16.79 -3.04 -13.37
N GLY A 46 16.93 -2.73 -12.08
CA GLY A 46 18.15 -2.28 -11.45
C GLY A 46 17.90 -1.82 -10.01
N MET A 47 18.93 -1.27 -9.36
CA MET A 47 18.83 -0.72 -7.99
C MET A 47 18.06 0.61 -7.90
N THR A 48 17.64 1.14 -9.04
CA THR A 48 16.68 2.24 -9.13
C THR A 48 15.57 1.82 -10.09
N ALA A 49 14.33 1.91 -9.62
CA ALA A 49 13.16 1.57 -10.41
C ALA A 49 12.10 2.67 -10.24
N SER A 50 11.40 2.98 -11.32
CA SER A 50 10.25 3.88 -11.31
C SER A 50 9.05 3.15 -11.88
N CYS A 51 7.88 3.38 -11.31
CA CYS A 51 6.63 2.79 -11.76
C CYS A 51 5.49 3.80 -11.70
N VAL A 52 4.53 3.66 -12.62
CA VAL A 52 3.24 4.35 -12.56
C VAL A 52 2.25 3.39 -11.92
N ASP A 53 1.57 3.86 -10.88
CA ASP A 53 0.56 3.14 -10.11
C ASP A 53 -0.53 2.53 -11.03
N GLY A 54 -0.78 1.23 -10.89
CA GLY A 54 -1.73 0.47 -11.71
C GLY A 54 -1.29 0.18 -13.16
N THR A 55 0.01 0.22 -13.48
CA THR A 55 0.54 -0.14 -14.80
C THR A 55 1.38 -1.42 -14.75
N GLY A 56 1.92 -1.90 -15.88
CA GLY A 56 2.57 -3.23 -15.93
C GLY A 56 3.84 -3.42 -15.08
N CYS A 57 4.44 -2.34 -14.56
CA CYS A 57 5.53 -2.43 -13.58
C CYS A 57 5.03 -2.60 -12.14
N ASP A 58 3.73 -2.37 -11.94
CA ASP A 58 3.01 -2.50 -10.70
C ASP A 58 2.44 -3.92 -10.63
N GLN A 59 2.91 -4.71 -9.68
CA GLN A 59 2.71 -6.14 -9.67
C GLN A 59 1.24 -6.52 -9.49
N ASP A 60 0.46 -5.73 -8.77
CA ASP A 60 -0.98 -5.95 -8.62
C ASP A 60 -1.80 -5.34 -9.78
N GLY A 61 -1.20 -4.43 -10.55
CA GLY A 61 -1.85 -3.73 -11.66
C GLY A 61 -3.03 -2.86 -11.25
N VAL A 62 -3.15 -2.48 -9.98
CA VAL A 62 -4.26 -1.68 -9.45
C VAL A 62 -3.78 -0.27 -9.13
N ALA A 63 -4.49 0.76 -9.60
CA ALA A 63 -4.21 2.13 -9.20
C ALA A 63 -4.82 2.41 -7.81
N ASP A 64 -4.12 2.00 -6.76
CA ASP A 64 -4.59 2.08 -5.36
C ASP A 64 -3.81 3.09 -4.50
N GLY A 65 -2.87 3.78 -5.13
CA GLY A 65 -1.99 4.74 -4.48
C GLY A 65 -0.65 4.16 -4.03
N THR A 66 -0.37 2.90 -4.35
CA THR A 66 0.84 2.19 -3.99
C THR A 66 1.35 1.35 -5.15
N CYS A 67 2.57 1.63 -5.60
CA CYS A 67 3.22 0.73 -6.55
C CYS A 67 3.79 -0.47 -5.80
N THR A 68 3.32 -1.68 -6.11
CA THR A 68 3.88 -2.94 -5.67
C THR A 68 4.99 -3.36 -6.65
N PHE A 69 6.24 -3.11 -6.29
CA PHE A 69 7.37 -3.52 -7.14
C PHE A 69 7.64 -5.02 -6.96
N PRO A 70 7.90 -5.80 -8.02
CA PRO A 70 8.16 -7.24 -7.96
C PRO A 70 9.58 -7.56 -7.45
N LEU A 71 10.01 -6.88 -6.39
CA LEU A 71 11.32 -7.05 -5.77
C LEU A 71 11.42 -8.40 -5.06
N LEU A 72 12.53 -9.09 -5.29
CA LEU A 72 13.01 -10.22 -4.50
C LEU A 72 14.34 -9.80 -3.84
N ALA A 73 14.50 -10.06 -2.55
CA ALA A 73 15.78 -9.89 -1.86
C ALA A 73 16.29 -11.26 -1.41
N CYS A 74 17.52 -11.59 -1.75
CA CYS A 74 18.12 -12.90 -1.56
C CYS A 74 19.35 -12.81 -0.68
N ILE A 75 19.43 -13.64 0.36
CA ILE A 75 20.60 -13.71 1.25
C ILE A 75 21.50 -14.89 0.89
N ASN A 76 22.78 -14.80 1.28
CA ASN A 76 23.76 -15.87 1.16
C ASN A 76 23.73 -16.53 -0.23
N VAL A 77 23.75 -15.71 -1.28
CA VAL A 77 23.72 -16.16 -2.68
C VAL A 77 24.96 -16.99 -2.98
N THR A 78 24.74 -18.17 -3.56
CA THR A 78 25.81 -19.11 -3.91
C THR A 78 26.21 -18.96 -5.36
N GLY A 79 27.48 -19.23 -5.69
CA GLY A 79 27.97 -19.23 -7.08
C GLY A 79 28.73 -17.96 -7.50
N SER A 80 28.95 -17.02 -6.59
CA SER A 80 29.89 -15.90 -6.80
C SER A 80 31.34 -16.40 -6.62
N ALA A 81 32.22 -16.12 -7.57
CA ALA A 81 33.60 -16.62 -7.56
C ALA A 81 34.47 -16.01 -6.43
N ASP A 82 34.15 -14.78 -6.02
CA ASP A 82 34.97 -13.99 -5.08
C ASP A 82 34.28 -13.75 -3.74
N CYS A 83 33.12 -14.39 -3.51
CA CYS A 83 32.31 -14.17 -2.32
C CYS A 83 31.70 -15.49 -1.84
N THR A 84 32.11 -15.91 -0.65
CA THR A 84 31.60 -17.11 0.03
C THR A 84 30.85 -16.68 1.27
N PRO A 85 29.51 -16.76 1.29
CA PRO A 85 28.73 -16.39 2.46
C PRO A 85 28.87 -17.43 3.56
N GLY A 86 28.73 -16.99 4.82
CA GLY A 86 28.69 -17.86 5.99
C GLY A 86 27.30 -17.87 6.62
N THR A 87 27.25 -17.89 7.95
CA THR A 87 26.00 -17.68 8.70
C THR A 87 25.76 -16.18 8.90
N LEU A 88 24.51 -15.75 8.76
CA LEU A 88 24.12 -14.39 9.10
C LEU A 88 24.38 -14.09 10.58
N ALA A 89 25.06 -12.98 10.86
CA ALA A 89 25.33 -12.50 12.22
C ALA A 89 24.06 -11.99 12.93
N GLY A 90 22.98 -11.77 12.18
CA GLY A 90 21.68 -11.33 12.64
C GLY A 90 20.76 -11.04 11.46
N PRO A 91 19.48 -10.73 11.69
CA PRO A 91 18.55 -10.37 10.62
C PRO A 91 19.07 -9.13 9.86
N PRO A 92 19.00 -9.12 8.53
CA PRO A 92 19.34 -7.95 7.75
C PRO A 92 18.54 -6.73 8.19
N THR A 93 19.17 -5.56 8.21
CA THR A 93 18.55 -4.31 8.65
C THR A 93 18.22 -3.45 7.45
N VAL A 94 17.09 -2.74 7.48
CA VAL A 94 16.69 -1.81 6.42
C VAL A 94 16.41 -0.44 7.00
N LYS A 95 17.01 0.60 6.40
CA LYS A 95 16.82 2.00 6.78
C LYS A 95 16.10 2.78 5.68
N PRO A 96 15.30 3.81 6.04
CA PRO A 96 14.99 4.25 7.41
C PRO A 96 13.99 3.33 8.12
N ALA A 97 14.30 2.87 9.34
CA ALA A 97 13.57 1.80 10.03
C ALA A 97 12.10 2.13 10.40
N LYS A 98 11.70 3.41 10.29
CA LYS A 98 10.32 3.87 10.51
C LYS A 98 9.49 3.93 9.23
N ALA A 99 10.10 3.78 8.06
CA ALA A 99 9.37 3.77 6.81
C ALA A 99 8.65 2.41 6.62
N PRO A 100 7.36 2.39 6.27
CA PRO A 100 6.61 1.15 6.08
C PRO A 100 7.28 0.17 5.10
N ALA A 101 7.76 0.66 3.95
CA ALA A 101 8.49 -0.16 2.98
C ALA A 101 9.77 -0.79 3.57
N ALA A 102 10.49 -0.05 4.43
CA ALA A 102 11.68 -0.57 5.10
C ALA A 102 11.32 -1.63 6.15
N GLN A 103 10.23 -1.43 6.89
CA GLN A 103 9.73 -2.40 7.88
C GLN A 103 9.27 -3.69 7.21
N ALA A 104 8.53 -3.58 6.11
CA ALA A 104 8.08 -4.73 5.33
C ALA A 104 9.28 -5.54 4.79
N LEU A 105 10.25 -4.87 4.18
CA LEU A 105 11.45 -5.54 3.66
C LEU A 105 12.31 -6.15 4.77
N ALA A 106 12.52 -5.44 5.87
CA ALA A 106 13.26 -5.96 7.02
C ALA A 106 12.56 -7.18 7.64
N SER A 107 11.23 -7.16 7.74
CA SER A 107 10.44 -8.29 8.23
C SER A 107 10.55 -9.49 7.29
N ALA A 108 10.49 -9.27 5.97
CA ALA A 108 10.62 -10.33 4.98
C ALA A 108 12.02 -10.97 5.02
N LEU A 109 13.08 -10.16 5.11
CA LEU A 109 14.46 -10.62 5.26
C LEU A 109 14.69 -11.36 6.59
N GLY A 110 14.08 -10.88 7.68
CA GLY A 110 14.18 -11.50 9.00
C GLY A 110 13.47 -12.86 9.11
N ALA A 111 12.58 -13.20 8.17
CA ALA A 111 11.92 -14.50 8.11
C ALA A 111 12.76 -15.59 7.42
N LEU A 112 13.86 -15.22 6.74
CA LEU A 112 14.72 -16.14 6.02
C LEU A 112 15.58 -17.00 6.95
N ASP A 113 16.01 -18.16 6.45
CA ASP A 113 16.93 -19.05 7.16
C ASP A 113 18.35 -18.43 7.18
N PRO A 114 18.93 -18.14 8.35
CA PRO A 114 20.19 -17.42 8.46
C PRO A 114 21.43 -18.20 8.00
N VAL A 115 21.33 -19.53 7.84
CA VAL A 115 22.46 -20.39 7.47
C VAL A 115 22.49 -20.65 5.96
N GLY A 116 21.32 -20.78 5.35
CA GLY A 116 21.18 -21.13 3.94
C GLY A 116 21.07 -19.94 3.01
N HIS A 117 21.10 -20.23 1.71
CA HIS A 117 20.55 -19.34 0.69
C HIS A 117 19.02 -19.28 0.81
N GLY A 118 18.45 -18.10 0.65
CA GLY A 118 17.00 -17.93 0.54
C GLY A 118 16.62 -16.55 0.07
N CYS A 119 15.46 -16.43 -0.56
CA CYS A 119 14.91 -15.18 -1.02
C CYS A 119 13.55 -14.88 -0.37
N THR A 120 13.25 -13.59 -0.23
CA THR A 120 11.93 -13.11 0.21
C THR A 120 10.83 -13.50 -0.78
N ALA A 121 9.57 -13.38 -0.35
CA ALA A 121 8.47 -13.34 -1.31
C ALA A 121 8.60 -12.13 -2.25
N LEU A 122 8.03 -12.25 -3.45
CA LEU A 122 7.91 -11.14 -4.39
C LEU A 122 7.00 -10.05 -3.82
N GLY A 123 7.40 -8.80 -4.02
CA GLY A 123 6.55 -7.65 -3.77
C GLY A 123 7.08 -6.75 -2.66
N ILE A 124 7.23 -5.47 -2.98
CA ILE A 124 7.44 -4.42 -1.99
C ILE A 124 6.56 -3.21 -2.33
N ALA A 125 5.74 -2.81 -1.36
CA ALA A 125 4.87 -1.66 -1.47
C ALA A 125 5.67 -0.35 -1.37
N ALA A 126 5.54 0.52 -2.37
CA ALA A 126 6.08 1.86 -2.39
C ALA A 126 4.93 2.89 -2.58
N PRO A 127 4.40 3.47 -1.49
CA PRO A 127 3.22 4.32 -1.55
C PRO A 127 3.52 5.70 -2.14
N LEU A 128 2.52 6.30 -2.79
CA LEU A 128 2.51 7.70 -3.20
C LEU A 128 2.46 8.66 -2.01
N LYS A 129 2.77 9.93 -2.26
CA LYS A 129 2.55 11.00 -1.28
C LYS A 129 1.11 11.50 -1.42
N VAL A 130 0.24 11.04 -0.53
CA VAL A 130 -1.18 11.40 -0.49
C VAL A 130 -1.45 12.39 0.65
N GLY A 131 -2.21 13.45 0.39
CA GLY A 131 -2.66 14.38 1.42
C GLY A 131 -3.36 15.62 0.87
N LEU A 132 -3.73 16.55 1.75
CA LEU A 132 -4.45 17.77 1.36
C LEU A 132 -3.78 18.57 0.22
N PRO A 133 -2.44 18.70 0.15
CA PRO A 133 -1.79 19.42 -0.95
C PRO A 133 -1.89 18.73 -2.33
N GLY A 134 -2.37 17.49 -2.41
CA GLY A 134 -2.41 16.70 -3.63
C GLY A 134 -1.81 15.31 -3.46
N ILE A 135 -2.06 14.47 -4.47
CA ILE A 135 -1.38 13.20 -4.69
C ILE A 135 -0.16 13.47 -5.57
N LYS A 136 1.03 13.08 -5.10
CA LYS A 136 2.30 13.35 -5.77
C LYS A 136 3.18 12.10 -5.80
N THR A 137 4.10 12.07 -6.76
CA THR A 137 5.20 11.12 -6.82
C THR A 137 5.92 11.02 -5.48
N ALA A 138 6.26 9.80 -5.08
CA ALA A 138 7.03 9.53 -3.88
C ALA A 138 8.19 8.59 -4.20
N THR A 139 9.27 8.74 -3.45
CA THR A 139 10.47 7.92 -3.60
C THR A 139 10.81 7.26 -2.28
N SER A 140 10.75 5.94 -2.25
CA SER A 140 11.24 5.11 -1.14
C SER A 140 12.72 4.82 -1.35
N ARG A 141 13.56 5.41 -0.49
CA ARG A 141 15.01 5.15 -0.45
C ARG A 141 15.30 4.18 0.68
N LEU A 142 15.63 2.94 0.31
CA LEU A 142 15.91 1.86 1.24
C LEU A 142 17.40 1.60 1.25
N LYS A 143 17.97 1.48 2.45
CA LYS A 143 19.34 1.00 2.65
C LYS A 143 19.29 -0.31 3.40
N ALA A 144 19.53 -1.41 2.71
CA ALA A 144 19.62 -2.73 3.32
C ALA A 144 21.06 -2.99 3.77
N THR A 145 21.23 -3.75 4.83
CA THR A 145 22.55 -4.12 5.34
C THR A 145 22.46 -5.50 5.94
N ALA A 146 23.27 -6.41 5.39
CA ALA A 146 23.38 -7.78 5.85
C ALA A 146 24.85 -8.09 6.22
N VAL A 147 25.04 -9.00 7.16
CA VAL A 147 26.38 -9.43 7.58
C VAL A 147 26.38 -10.95 7.67
N SER A 148 27.24 -11.61 6.90
CA SER A 148 27.35 -13.07 6.82
C SER A 148 28.81 -13.50 6.87
N GLY A 149 29.18 -14.40 7.79
CA GLY A 149 30.56 -14.90 7.86
C GLY A 149 31.65 -13.83 8.00
N GLY A 150 31.32 -12.67 8.59
CA GLY A 150 32.21 -11.51 8.69
C GLY A 150 32.20 -10.57 7.48
N LEU A 151 31.59 -10.97 6.36
CA LEU A 151 31.34 -10.12 5.20
C LEU A 151 30.16 -9.19 5.51
N ARG A 152 30.36 -7.89 5.32
CA ARG A 152 29.30 -6.88 5.47
C ARG A 152 28.96 -6.35 4.10
N ASP A 153 27.68 -6.41 3.78
CA ASP A 153 27.13 -5.93 2.53
C ASP A 153 26.07 -4.87 2.78
N THR A 154 26.03 -3.83 1.94
CA THR A 154 25.17 -2.67 2.14
C THR A 154 24.72 -2.06 0.82
N ASP A 155 23.46 -2.35 0.50
CA ASP A 155 22.85 -1.89 -0.73
C ASP A 155 21.91 -0.73 -0.55
N LYS A 156 21.76 0.04 -1.62
CA LYS A 156 20.81 1.15 -1.70
C LYS A 156 19.84 0.90 -2.84
N LEU A 157 18.57 0.78 -2.48
CA LEU A 157 17.47 0.67 -3.42
C LEU A 157 16.67 1.97 -3.45
N THR A 158 16.36 2.44 -4.66
CA THR A 158 15.50 3.61 -4.87
C THR A 158 14.28 3.20 -5.69
N LEU A 159 13.10 3.25 -5.07
CA LEU A 159 11.83 2.94 -5.73
C LEU A 159 11.00 4.22 -5.84
N THR A 160 10.58 4.57 -7.04
CA THR A 160 9.75 5.76 -7.29
C THR A 160 8.39 5.36 -7.79
N CYS A 161 7.34 5.69 -7.04
CA CYS A 161 5.97 5.50 -7.48
C CYS A 161 5.40 6.83 -7.99
N GLN A 162 4.78 6.81 -9.17
CA GLN A 162 4.18 7.95 -9.84
C GLN A 162 2.66 7.75 -9.92
N PRO A 163 1.85 8.80 -9.71
CA PRO A 163 0.39 8.67 -9.79
C PRO A 163 -0.06 8.29 -11.20
N ASN A 164 -1.09 7.45 -11.28
CA ASN A 164 -1.78 7.19 -12.54
C ASN A 164 -2.41 8.50 -13.07
N PRO A 165 -2.20 8.89 -14.34
CA PRO A 165 -2.81 10.09 -14.89
C PRO A 165 -4.32 9.93 -15.15
N THR A 166 -4.83 8.70 -15.17
CA THR A 166 -6.25 8.41 -15.39
C THR A 166 -6.97 8.36 -14.05
N PRO A 167 -7.88 9.31 -13.77
CA PRO A 167 -8.62 9.32 -12.51
C PRO A 167 -9.65 8.18 -12.46
N PRO A 168 -9.97 7.65 -11.27
CA PRO A 168 -11.02 6.65 -11.12
C PRO A 168 -12.39 7.22 -11.50
N SER A 169 -13.27 6.35 -12.00
CA SER A 169 -14.66 6.70 -12.34
C SER A 169 -15.50 6.94 -11.09
N PHE A 170 -16.42 7.93 -11.15
CA PHE A 170 -17.35 8.15 -10.05
C PHE A 170 -18.26 6.94 -9.84
N SER A 171 -18.95 6.50 -10.89
CA SER A 171 -19.97 5.45 -10.78
C SER A 171 -19.36 4.08 -10.46
N ALA A 172 -18.20 3.75 -11.03
CA ALA A 172 -17.58 2.45 -10.90
C ALA A 172 -16.70 2.28 -9.64
N ALA A 173 -16.06 3.37 -9.17
CA ALA A 173 -15.07 3.26 -8.10
C ALA A 173 -15.41 4.09 -6.85
N VAL A 174 -15.86 5.33 -7.00
CA VAL A 174 -16.12 6.21 -5.84
C VAL A 174 -17.47 5.94 -5.20
N LEU A 175 -18.53 5.85 -5.99
CA LEU A 175 -19.90 5.66 -5.52
C LEU A 175 -20.08 4.38 -4.70
N PRO A 176 -19.48 3.22 -5.05
CA PRO A 176 -19.54 2.02 -4.21
C PRO A 176 -18.97 2.25 -2.81
N ILE A 177 -17.88 3.01 -2.69
CA ILE A 177 -17.27 3.36 -1.39
C ILE A 177 -18.23 4.24 -0.57
N LEU A 178 -18.78 5.28 -1.20
CA LEU A 178 -19.73 6.20 -0.53
C LEU A 178 -20.99 5.46 -0.08
N SER A 179 -21.52 4.56 -0.93
CA SER A 179 -22.71 3.78 -0.62
C SER A 179 -22.47 2.83 0.54
N ALA A 180 -21.35 2.11 0.54
CA ALA A 180 -21.05 1.09 1.54
C ALA A 180 -20.65 1.68 2.91
N LYS A 181 -20.01 2.86 2.93
CA LYS A 181 -19.37 3.39 4.15
C LYS A 181 -19.90 4.73 4.62
N CYS A 182 -20.77 5.39 3.86
CA CYS A 182 -21.27 6.72 4.20
C CYS A 182 -22.80 6.82 4.10
N ALA A 183 -23.42 6.23 3.07
CA ALA A 183 -24.87 6.21 2.87
C ALA A 183 -25.59 5.22 3.80
N LEU A 184 -25.28 5.29 5.10
CA LEU A 184 -25.87 4.45 6.13
C LEU A 184 -27.10 5.14 6.73
N PRO A 185 -28.09 4.37 7.24
CA PRO A 185 -29.23 4.94 7.96
C PRO A 185 -28.75 5.87 9.09
N SER A 186 -29.39 7.03 9.20
CA SER A 186 -29.05 8.09 10.16
C SER A 186 -27.68 8.77 9.95
N CYS A 187 -26.94 8.42 8.90
CA CYS A 187 -25.72 9.10 8.49
C CYS A 187 -25.98 9.96 7.25
N HIS A 188 -25.72 9.47 6.03
CA HIS A 188 -25.88 10.23 4.79
C HIS A 188 -26.87 9.56 3.83
N SER A 189 -28.04 9.17 4.34
CA SER A 189 -29.10 8.52 3.55
C SER A 189 -30.49 8.96 4.01
N GLY A 190 -31.49 8.68 3.17
CA GLY A 190 -32.90 8.88 3.48
C GLY A 190 -33.34 10.35 3.46
N PRO A 191 -34.55 10.64 3.99
CA PRO A 191 -35.17 11.97 3.87
C PRO A 191 -34.58 13.04 4.78
N SER A 192 -33.73 12.69 5.73
CA SER A 192 -33.10 13.64 6.67
C SER A 192 -31.63 13.30 6.88
N PRO A 193 -30.80 13.41 5.83
CA PRO A 193 -29.41 13.03 5.91
C PRO A 193 -28.60 14.04 6.74
N SER A 194 -27.64 13.54 7.51
CA SER A 194 -26.71 14.35 8.29
C SER A 194 -25.98 15.36 7.41
N GLY A 195 -25.89 16.60 7.90
CA GLY A 195 -25.31 17.70 7.14
C GLY A 195 -26.03 18.00 5.82
N GLY A 196 -27.30 17.58 5.67
CA GLY A 196 -28.13 17.80 4.49
C GLY A 196 -27.51 17.21 3.22
N GLN A 197 -26.80 16.08 3.32
CA GLN A 197 -26.11 15.44 2.20
C GLN A 197 -26.51 13.97 2.08
N ASN A 198 -27.27 13.65 1.06
CA ASN A 198 -27.61 12.29 0.68
C ASN A 198 -26.51 11.71 -0.24
N LEU A 199 -25.92 10.59 0.18
CA LEU A 199 -24.89 9.84 -0.54
C LEU A 199 -25.42 8.54 -1.16
N GLU A 200 -26.74 8.35 -1.20
CA GLU A 200 -27.37 7.29 -1.98
C GLU A 200 -27.11 7.47 -3.48
N PRO A 201 -27.06 6.39 -4.28
CA PRO A 201 -26.66 6.43 -5.70
C PRO A 201 -27.30 7.52 -6.56
N ALA A 202 -28.60 7.78 -6.38
CA ALA A 202 -29.33 8.77 -7.17
C ALA A 202 -28.98 10.23 -6.83
N HIS A 203 -28.39 10.49 -5.66
CA HIS A 203 -28.19 11.83 -5.10
C HIS A 203 -26.70 12.20 -4.94
N ALA A 204 -25.86 11.20 -4.70
CA ALA A 204 -24.49 11.37 -4.24
C ALA A 204 -23.66 12.36 -5.05
N TYR A 205 -23.71 12.30 -6.38
CA TYR A 205 -22.93 13.22 -7.22
C TYR A 205 -23.43 14.66 -7.11
N ALA A 206 -24.72 14.87 -7.40
CA ALA A 206 -25.34 16.18 -7.48
C ALA A 206 -25.32 16.92 -6.14
N GLU A 207 -25.39 16.20 -5.02
CA GLU A 207 -25.31 16.78 -3.68
C GLU A 207 -23.87 16.95 -3.16
N SER A 208 -22.86 16.44 -3.86
CA SER A 208 -21.46 16.52 -3.44
C SER A 208 -20.63 17.47 -4.28
N VAL A 209 -20.69 17.37 -5.61
CA VAL A 209 -19.76 18.06 -6.51
C VAL A 209 -20.24 19.49 -6.76
N GLY A 210 -19.40 20.47 -6.43
CA GLY A 210 -19.72 21.90 -6.61
C GLY A 210 -20.72 22.47 -5.59
N VAL A 211 -21.14 21.67 -4.60
CA VAL A 211 -22.05 22.10 -3.53
C VAL A 211 -21.26 22.61 -2.33
N ALA A 212 -21.64 23.77 -1.78
CA ALA A 212 -20.99 24.32 -0.59
C ALA A 212 -21.13 23.39 0.63
N SER A 213 -20.07 23.28 1.44
CA SER A 213 -20.14 22.55 2.70
C SER A 213 -20.90 23.36 3.75
N ILE A 214 -21.83 22.73 4.47
CA ILE A 214 -22.57 23.39 5.56
C ILE A 214 -21.63 23.70 6.75
N ASN A 215 -20.75 22.75 7.08
CA ASN A 215 -19.91 22.86 8.28
C ASN A 215 -18.68 23.76 8.07
N LEU A 216 -18.22 23.91 6.82
CA LEU A 216 -17.15 24.85 6.46
C LEU A 216 -17.53 25.55 5.13
N PRO A 217 -18.35 26.62 5.18
CA PRO A 217 -18.94 27.26 4.00
C PRO A 217 -17.95 27.83 2.98
N HIS A 218 -16.69 28.03 3.36
CA HIS A 218 -15.62 28.47 2.45
C HIS A 218 -15.01 27.32 1.62
N LEU A 219 -15.51 26.09 1.77
CA LEU A 219 -15.11 24.90 1.01
C LEU A 219 -16.33 24.31 0.29
N MET A 220 -16.08 23.67 -0.85
CA MET A 220 -17.08 22.79 -1.46
C MET A 220 -17.03 21.42 -0.78
N ARG A 221 -18.17 20.71 -0.71
CA ARG A 221 -18.23 19.29 -0.32
C ARG A 221 -17.21 18.50 -1.14
N VAL A 222 -17.26 18.64 -2.46
CA VAL A 222 -16.21 18.28 -3.41
C VAL A 222 -15.95 19.45 -4.36
N GLN A 223 -14.70 19.93 -4.40
CA GLN A 223 -14.21 20.89 -5.39
C GLN A 223 -13.46 20.11 -6.49
N PRO A 224 -13.99 20.05 -7.72
CA PRO A 224 -13.28 19.50 -8.87
C PRO A 224 -11.85 20.02 -8.99
N GLY A 225 -10.89 19.11 -9.13
CA GLY A 225 -9.47 19.41 -9.35
C GLY A 225 -8.72 19.88 -8.10
N SER A 226 -9.35 19.92 -6.92
CA SER A 226 -8.69 20.41 -5.71
C SER A 226 -9.04 19.62 -4.46
N ILE A 227 -8.13 18.73 -4.06
CA ILE A 227 -8.19 18.04 -2.76
C ILE A 227 -8.25 19.06 -1.61
N LYS A 228 -7.36 20.06 -1.60
CA LYS A 228 -7.25 21.05 -0.52
C LYS A 228 -8.55 21.85 -0.29
N LYS A 229 -9.29 22.15 -1.35
CA LYS A 229 -10.54 22.92 -1.32
C LYS A 229 -11.79 22.04 -1.16
N SER A 230 -11.62 20.72 -1.08
CA SER A 230 -12.70 19.77 -0.87
C SER A 230 -12.87 19.43 0.61
N TYR A 231 -14.09 19.56 1.13
CA TYR A 231 -14.42 19.22 2.50
C TYR A 231 -14.39 17.70 2.73
N LEU A 232 -14.84 16.91 1.75
CA LEU A 232 -14.77 15.44 1.80
C LEU A 232 -13.32 14.95 1.99
N ALA A 233 -12.35 15.55 1.30
CA ALA A 233 -10.94 15.19 1.44
C ALA A 233 -10.44 15.36 2.87
N ARG A 234 -10.82 16.46 3.54
CA ARG A 234 -10.49 16.71 4.95
C ARG A 234 -11.13 15.70 5.88
N LYS A 235 -12.39 15.36 5.61
CA LYS A 235 -13.17 14.35 6.34
C LYS A 235 -12.51 12.98 6.29
N VAL A 236 -12.09 12.48 5.12
CA VAL A 236 -11.49 11.15 5.00
C VAL A 236 -10.05 11.09 5.52
N LEU A 237 -9.28 12.18 5.35
CA LEU A 237 -7.92 12.31 5.86
C LEU A 237 -7.85 12.59 7.37
N GLY A 238 -8.94 13.07 7.98
CA GLY A 238 -8.93 13.53 9.37
C GLY A 238 -8.12 14.82 9.59
N GLN A 239 -7.91 15.63 8.54
CA GLN A 239 -6.98 16.77 8.57
C GLN A 239 -7.73 18.11 8.44
N GLY A 240 -7.34 19.11 9.24
CA GLY A 240 -7.92 20.45 9.17
C GLY A 240 -9.41 20.48 9.52
N ILE A 241 -9.83 19.56 10.38
CA ILE A 241 -11.17 19.41 10.98
C ILE A 241 -10.99 19.03 12.46
N GLY A 242 -12.05 19.14 13.27
CA GLY A 242 -12.01 18.69 14.66
C GLY A 242 -11.73 17.18 14.79
N PRO A 243 -11.13 16.71 15.90
CA PRO A 243 -10.69 15.32 16.06
C PRO A 243 -11.82 14.29 15.94
N THR A 244 -13.06 14.65 16.29
CA THR A 244 -14.25 13.79 16.19
C THR A 244 -14.95 13.88 14.83
N SER A 245 -14.40 14.66 13.90
CA SER A 245 -15.04 14.95 12.62
C SER A 245 -14.56 14.08 11.47
N ARG A 246 -13.58 13.19 11.67
CA ARG A 246 -13.11 12.25 10.63
C ARG A 246 -14.27 11.34 10.21
N MET A 247 -14.39 11.11 8.91
CA MET A 247 -15.37 10.18 8.35
C MET A 247 -14.68 8.95 7.76
N PRO A 248 -15.29 7.75 7.86
CA PRO A 248 -16.49 7.45 8.65
C PRO A 248 -16.30 7.71 10.15
N GLN A 249 -17.37 8.12 10.84
CA GLN A 249 -17.31 8.45 12.27
C GLN A 249 -16.89 7.22 13.08
N GLY A 250 -16.06 7.43 14.11
CA GLY A 250 -15.44 6.37 14.91
C GLY A 250 -14.04 5.98 14.43
N CYS A 251 -13.70 6.17 13.16
CA CYS A 251 -12.38 5.76 12.67
C CYS A 251 -11.22 6.50 13.37
N PRO A 252 -10.17 5.77 13.80
CA PRO A 252 -9.80 4.41 13.40
C PRO A 252 -10.46 3.24 14.17
N ALA A 253 -11.24 3.51 15.22
CA ALA A 253 -11.97 2.49 15.97
C ALA A 253 -13.41 2.36 15.45
N VAL A 254 -13.71 1.30 14.71
CA VAL A 254 -15.05 1.10 14.13
C VAL A 254 -16.13 1.15 15.21
N ILE A 255 -17.11 2.04 15.06
CA ILE A 255 -18.31 2.10 15.90
C ILE A 255 -19.54 1.79 15.04
N PRO A 256 -20.50 0.98 15.52
CA PRO A 256 -21.76 0.78 14.81
C PRO A 256 -22.47 2.11 14.50
N PRO A 257 -23.12 2.28 13.33
CA PRO A 257 -23.38 1.27 12.29
C PRO A 257 -22.28 1.19 11.20
N VAL A 258 -21.15 1.88 11.35
CA VAL A 258 -20.07 1.85 10.36
C VAL A 258 -19.53 0.41 10.27
N PRO A 259 -19.54 -0.25 9.10
CA PRO A 259 -19.09 -1.64 9.00
C PRO A 259 -17.57 -1.76 9.03
N ALA A 260 -16.86 -0.77 8.47
CA ALA A 260 -15.41 -0.71 8.44
C ALA A 260 -14.93 0.72 8.18
N CYS A 261 -13.72 1.04 8.64
CA CYS A 261 -13.04 2.26 8.24
C CYS A 261 -12.62 2.23 6.77
N LEU A 262 -12.31 3.40 6.22
CA LEU A 262 -11.71 3.49 4.89
C LEU A 262 -10.29 2.91 4.93
N THR A 263 -9.94 2.12 3.92
CA THR A 263 -8.56 1.71 3.66
C THR A 263 -7.80 2.85 3.00
N ASP A 264 -6.47 2.79 3.00
CA ASP A 264 -5.64 3.78 2.31
C ASP A 264 -5.95 3.82 0.80
N ALA A 265 -6.24 2.67 0.19
CA ALA A 265 -6.68 2.54 -1.20
C ALA A 265 -8.04 3.21 -1.48
N GLU A 266 -9.01 3.08 -0.58
CA GLU A 266 -10.32 3.76 -0.73
C GLU A 266 -10.18 5.27 -0.54
N VAL A 267 -9.36 5.71 0.43
CA VAL A 267 -9.02 7.13 0.58
C VAL A 267 -8.34 7.63 -0.68
N PHE A 268 -7.34 6.91 -1.21
CA PHE A 268 -6.68 7.25 -2.47
C PHE A 268 -7.68 7.37 -3.61
N THR A 269 -8.58 6.40 -3.78
CA THR A 269 -9.60 6.37 -4.84
C THR A 269 -10.43 7.65 -4.84
N ILE A 270 -10.96 8.03 -3.66
CA ILE A 270 -11.75 9.27 -3.50
C ILE A 270 -10.89 10.49 -3.84
N LEU A 271 -9.67 10.58 -3.29
CA LEU A 271 -8.81 11.74 -3.48
C LEU A 271 -8.31 11.87 -4.93
N SER A 272 -8.03 10.76 -5.60
CA SER A 272 -7.60 10.69 -6.99
C SER A 272 -8.71 11.15 -7.93
N TRP A 273 -9.95 10.71 -7.69
CA TRP A 273 -11.11 11.22 -8.40
C TRP A 273 -11.28 12.74 -8.22
N ILE A 274 -11.17 13.25 -6.99
CA ILE A 274 -11.24 14.70 -6.73
C ILE A 274 -10.14 15.45 -7.48
N GLN A 275 -8.89 15.00 -7.38
CA GLN A 275 -7.74 15.62 -8.05
C GLN A 275 -7.89 15.59 -9.57
N GLY A 276 -8.48 14.52 -10.11
CA GLY A 276 -8.77 14.33 -11.53
C GLY A 276 -9.93 15.14 -12.08
N GLY A 277 -10.55 16.02 -11.30
CA GLY A 277 -11.65 16.87 -11.75
C GLY A 277 -13.04 16.38 -11.35
N ALA A 278 -13.13 15.31 -10.56
CA ALA A 278 -14.38 14.81 -10.00
C ALA A 278 -15.46 14.53 -11.06
N ALA A 279 -15.10 13.90 -12.19
CA ALA A 279 -16.03 13.63 -13.29
C ALA A 279 -17.18 12.69 -12.89
N ASN A 280 -18.35 12.87 -13.51
CA ASN A 280 -19.49 11.94 -13.40
C ASN A 280 -19.48 10.94 -14.55
N ASN A 281 -18.83 9.80 -14.38
CA ASN A 281 -18.59 8.82 -15.43
C ASN A 281 -18.67 7.38 -14.93
#